data_AF-A0A7J8Z3C6-F1
#
_entry.id   AF-A0A7J8Z3C6-F1
#
_cell.length_a   1.000
_cell.length_b   1.000
_cell.length_c   1.000
_cell.angle_alpha   90.00
_cell.angle_beta   90.00
_cell.angle_gamma   90.00
#
_symmetry.space_group_name_H-M   'P 1'
#
loop_
_entity.id
_entity.type
_entity.pdbx_description
1 polymer ?
#
loop_
_entity_poly.entity_id
_entity_poly.type
_entity_poly.pdbx_seq_one_letter_code
_entity_poly.pdbx_strand_id
1 'polypeptide(L)'
;MLTVQGEDPTITFEWNVTYGTISPLGVPVKGILINGQFPGPNINSTTNNNVIVNVFNNLDEPFLLTWSGVQHRKNPWQDGVLGTNCPIPPGTNYTYKFQ
;
A
#
# COMPACT_ATOMS: atom_id res chain seq x y z
N MET A 1 -15.63 1.03 32.48
CA MET A 1 -16.59 1.15 31.37
C MET A 1 -16.06 0.27 30.25
N LEU A 2 -16.70 -0.87 29.98
CA LEU A 2 -16.31 -1.77 28.89
C LEU A 2 -16.97 -1.27 27.61
N THR A 3 -16.17 -0.77 26.67
CA THR A 3 -16.64 -0.45 25.33
C THR A 3 -16.90 -1.74 24.58
N VAL A 4 -18.15 -2.01 24.21
CA VAL A 4 -18.49 -3.08 23.28
C VAL A 4 -17.98 -2.64 21.89
N GLN A 5 -16.98 -3.34 21.35
CA GLN A 5 -16.57 -3.17 19.96
C GLN A 5 -17.25 -4.25 19.11
N GLY A 6 -18.11 -3.81 18.19
CA GLY A 6 -18.78 -4.69 17.22
C GLY A 6 -18.09 -4.75 15.85
N GLU A 7 -16.97 -4.03 15.68
CA GLU A 7 -16.18 -4.02 14.46
C GLU A 7 -14.92 -4.86 14.61
N ASP A 8 -14.49 -5.49 13.52
CA ASP A 8 -13.20 -6.17 13.44
C ASP A 8 -12.04 -5.17 13.57
N PRO A 9 -10.90 -5.58 14.15
CA PRO A 9 -9.74 -4.70 14.34
C PRO A 9 -9.29 -4.04 13.03
N THR A 10 -8.98 -2.74 13.10
CA THR A 10 -8.41 -2.01 11.97
C THR A 10 -6.91 -1.83 12.16
N ILE A 11 -6.13 -2.21 11.15
CA ILE A 11 -4.69 -1.97 11.08
C ILE A 11 -4.38 -0.95 9.98
N THR A 12 -3.57 0.05 10.34
CA THR A 12 -3.25 1.18 9.45
C THR A 12 -1.76 1.22 9.16
N PHE A 13 -1.42 1.48 7.90
CA PHE A 13 -0.06 1.63 7.41
C PHE A 13 0.08 2.94 6.64
N GLU A 14 1.22 3.60 6.82
CA GLU A 14 1.62 4.76 6.01
C GLU A 14 2.85 4.38 5.19
N TRP A 15 2.71 4.48 3.87
CA TRP A 15 3.70 4.05 2.89
C TRP A 15 4.14 5.24 2.06
N ASN A 16 5.39 5.64 2.25
CA ASN A 16 6.06 6.64 1.43
C ASN A 16 6.81 5.94 0.31
N VAL A 17 6.36 6.16 -0.92
CA VAL A 17 6.96 5.59 -2.13
C VAL A 17 7.98 6.58 -2.67
N THR A 18 9.25 6.17 -2.70
CA THR A 18 10.38 7.02 -3.12
C THR A 18 11.37 6.23 -3.95
N TYR A 19 12.15 6.91 -4.79
CA TYR A 19 13.35 6.30 -5.34
C TYR A 19 14.45 6.16 -4.28
N GLY A 20 15.24 5.11 -4.39
CA GLY A 20 16.48 4.97 -3.64
C GLY A 20 17.45 4.02 -4.32
N THR A 21 18.68 3.99 -3.83
CA THR A 21 19.72 3.08 -4.34
C THR A 21 19.67 1.77 -3.58
N ILE A 22 19.56 0.65 -4.30
CA ILE A 22 19.56 -0.71 -3.74
C ILE A 22 20.58 -1.58 -4.49
N SER A 23 21.12 -2.59 -3.80
CA SER A 23 22.12 -3.51 -4.38
C SER A 23 21.78 -4.98 -4.09
N PRO A 24 20.61 -5.50 -4.53
CA PRO A 24 20.19 -6.87 -4.23
C PRO A 24 21.14 -7.93 -4.82
N LEU A 25 21.86 -7.61 -5.89
CA LEU A 25 22.87 -8.46 -6.54
C LEU A 25 24.31 -7.94 -6.35
N GLY A 26 24.53 -7.03 -5.38
CA GLY A 26 25.84 -6.43 -5.12
C GLY A 26 26.21 -5.22 -6.01
N VAL A 27 25.42 -4.93 -7.05
CA VAL A 27 25.59 -3.74 -7.91
C VAL A 27 24.50 -2.70 -7.58
N PRO A 28 24.86 -1.41 -7.35
CA PRO A 28 23.89 -0.38 -7.05
C PRO A 28 23.02 -0.03 -8.25
N VAL A 29 21.70 -0.05 -8.04
CA VAL A 29 20.68 0.34 -9.02
C VAL A 29 19.66 1.29 -8.40
N LYS A 30 19.03 2.13 -9.21
CA LYS A 30 17.88 2.95 -8.81
C LYS A 30 16.64 2.05 -8.72
N GLY A 31 16.10 1.89 -7.52
CA GLY A 31 14.88 1.12 -7.25
C GLY A 31 13.78 1.99 -6.65
N ILE A 32 12.56 1.47 -6.67
CA ILE A 32 11.43 2.05 -5.93
C ILE A 32 11.37 1.38 -4.56
N LEU A 33 11.30 2.19 -3.51
CA LEU A 33 11.29 1.77 -2.12
C LEU A 33 9.98 2.19 -1.45
N ILE A 34 9.54 1.40 -0.49
CA ILE A 34 8.43 1.77 0.40
C ILE A 34 9.02 2.01 1.78
N ASN A 35 8.89 3.23 2.30
CA ASN A 35 9.51 3.66 3.56
C ASN A 35 11.03 3.42 3.60
N GLY A 36 11.71 3.59 2.45
CA GLY A 36 13.15 3.36 2.32
C GLY A 36 13.58 1.90 2.37
N GLN A 37 12.65 0.94 2.34
CA GLN A 37 12.93 -0.49 2.43
C GLN A 37 12.72 -1.20 1.09
N PHE A 38 13.56 -2.20 0.84
CA PHE A 38 13.43 -3.18 -0.24
C PHE A 38 13.93 -4.55 0.24
N PRO A 39 13.07 -5.59 0.31
CA PRO A 39 11.61 -5.57 0.08
C PRO A 39 10.88 -4.55 0.96
N GLY A 40 9.69 -4.12 0.53
CA GLY A 40 8.86 -3.21 1.32
C GLY A 40 8.41 -3.81 2.66
N PRO A 41 7.84 -2.99 3.56
CA PRO A 41 7.40 -3.44 4.87
C PRO A 41 6.27 -4.48 4.75
N ASN A 42 6.30 -5.50 5.60
CA ASN A 42 5.27 -6.53 5.63
C ASN A 42 3.97 -6.00 6.25
N ILE A 43 2.84 -6.32 5.61
CA ILE A 43 1.51 -6.18 6.21
C ILE A 43 1.25 -7.44 7.06
N ASN A 44 1.37 -7.31 8.37
CA ASN A 44 1.01 -8.39 9.30
C ASN A 44 -0.44 -8.21 9.75
N SER A 45 -1.32 -9.08 9.27
CA SER A 45 -2.76 -9.02 9.51
C SER A 45 -3.32 -10.39 9.88
N THR A 46 -4.49 -10.40 10.53
CA THR A 46 -5.29 -11.60 10.77
C THR A 46 -6.53 -11.55 9.89
N THR A 47 -7.05 -12.72 9.51
CA THR A 47 -8.29 -12.84 8.74
C THR A 47 -9.40 -11.97 9.35
N ASN A 48 -10.12 -11.25 8.50
CA ASN A 48 -11.20 -10.29 8.81
C ASN A 48 -10.76 -8.94 9.38
N ASN A 49 -9.48 -8.69 9.66
CA ASN A 49 -9.06 -7.34 10.02
C ASN A 49 -9.27 -6.37 8.84
N ASN A 50 -9.67 -5.14 9.16
CA ASN A 50 -9.72 -4.07 8.18
C ASN A 50 -8.31 -3.50 7.98
N VAL A 51 -7.83 -3.49 6.74
CA VAL A 51 -6.51 -2.97 6.37
C VAL A 51 -6.68 -1.61 5.69
N ILE A 52 -6.01 -0.61 6.25
CA ILE A 52 -5.93 0.73 5.67
C ILE A 52 -4.49 1.03 5.33
N VAL A 53 -4.20 1.31 4.06
CA VAL A 53 -2.85 1.68 3.61
C VAL A 53 -2.90 3.03 2.92
N ASN A 54 -2.29 4.03 3.54
CA ASN A 54 -2.13 5.35 2.96
C ASN A 54 -0.83 5.41 2.17
N VAL A 55 -0.93 5.47 0.85
CA VAL A 55 0.21 5.46 -0.07
C VAL A 55 0.48 6.87 -0.56
N PHE A 56 1.62 7.42 -0.18
CA PHE A 56 2.12 8.72 -0.65
C PHE A 56 3.07 8.48 -1.82
N ASN A 57 2.74 9.04 -2.99
CA ASN A 57 3.60 8.98 -4.15
C ASN A 57 4.58 10.16 -4.14
N ASN A 58 5.82 9.92 -3.71
CA ASN A 58 6.90 10.90 -3.77
C ASN A 58 7.85 10.67 -4.96
N LEU A 59 7.39 9.92 -5.98
CA LEU A 59 8.07 9.78 -7.26
C LEU A 59 7.75 10.98 -8.16
N ASP A 60 8.51 11.13 -9.24
CA ASP A 60 8.23 12.08 -10.34
C ASP A 60 7.30 11.50 -11.42
N GLU A 61 6.82 10.26 -11.23
CA GLU A 61 5.95 9.54 -12.15
C GLU A 61 4.64 9.09 -11.47
N PRO A 62 3.52 8.94 -12.23
CA PRO A 62 2.30 8.38 -11.69
C PRO A 62 2.49 6.92 -11.23
N PHE A 63 1.91 6.57 -10.07
CA PHE A 63 2.15 5.28 -9.42
C PHE A 63 0.86 4.49 -9.19
N LEU A 64 0.88 3.20 -9.48
CA LEU A 64 -0.19 2.25 -9.12
C LEU A 64 0.39 1.12 -8.27
N LEU A 65 -0.36 0.73 -7.24
CA LEU A 65 -0.03 -0.37 -6.36
C LEU A 65 -1.18 -1.37 -6.32
N THR A 66 -0.88 -2.64 -6.59
CA THR A 66 -1.86 -3.72 -6.65
C THR A 66 -1.71 -4.70 -5.49
N TRP A 67 -2.81 -5.35 -5.12
CA TRP A 67 -2.86 -6.25 -3.96
C TRP A 67 -3.02 -7.71 -4.39
N SER A 68 -1.91 -8.34 -4.77
CA SER A 68 -1.89 -9.74 -5.20
C SER A 68 -2.50 -10.68 -4.15
N GLY A 69 -3.57 -11.38 -4.53
CA GLY A 69 -4.23 -12.39 -3.70
C GLY A 69 -5.38 -11.87 -2.82
N VAL A 70 -5.57 -10.55 -2.72
CA VAL A 70 -6.75 -9.97 -2.05
C VAL A 70 -7.93 -10.01 -3.01
N GLN A 71 -9.10 -10.44 -2.53
CA GLN A 71 -10.25 -10.70 -3.41
C GLN A 71 -11.08 -9.46 -3.76
N HIS A 72 -10.91 -8.36 -3.03
CA HIS A 72 -11.64 -7.10 -3.21
C HIS A 72 -13.17 -7.28 -3.42
N ARG A 73 -13.80 -8.07 -2.54
CA ARG A 73 -15.24 -8.35 -2.60
C ARG A 73 -16.05 -7.07 -2.40
N LYS A 74 -16.77 -6.65 -3.44
CA LYS A 74 -17.61 -5.43 -3.47
C LYS A 74 -16.82 -4.11 -3.32
N ASN A 75 -15.49 -4.13 -3.45
CA ASN A 75 -14.65 -2.92 -3.43
C ASN A 75 -13.55 -2.93 -4.51
N PRO A 76 -13.88 -3.17 -5.80
CA PRO A 76 -12.88 -3.29 -6.87
C PRO A 76 -12.03 -2.04 -7.10
N TRP A 77 -12.52 -0.85 -6.72
CA TRP A 77 -11.74 0.41 -6.76
C TRP A 77 -10.62 0.48 -5.70
N GLN A 78 -10.40 -0.61 -4.96
CA GLN A 78 -9.31 -0.76 -3.99
C GLN A 78 -8.22 -1.69 -4.51
N ASP A 79 -8.40 -2.29 -5.68
CA ASP A 79 -7.46 -3.26 -6.27
C ASP A 79 -6.19 -2.57 -6.81
N GLY A 80 -6.29 -1.30 -7.21
CA GLY A 80 -5.15 -0.52 -7.66
C GLY A 80 -4.60 -0.91 -9.03
N VAL A 81 -5.42 -1.59 -9.84
CA VAL A 81 -5.13 -1.94 -11.23
C VAL A 81 -5.62 -0.84 -12.17
N LEU A 82 -4.92 -0.66 -13.29
CA LEU A 82 -5.35 0.28 -14.32
C LEU A 82 -6.74 -0.13 -14.85
N GLY A 83 -7.69 0.80 -14.79
CA GLY A 83 -9.09 0.57 -15.20
C GLY A 83 -10.05 0.60 -14.02
N THR A 84 -9.70 -0.03 -12.89
CA THR A 84 -10.44 0.16 -11.62
C THR A 84 -9.94 1.39 -10.86
N ASN A 85 -8.66 1.74 -11.03
CA ASN A 85 -8.02 2.90 -10.44
C ASN A 85 -7.27 3.72 -11.50
N CYS A 86 -7.24 5.04 -11.29
CA CYS A 86 -6.27 5.92 -11.93
C CYS A 86 -4.95 5.90 -11.14
N PRO A 87 -3.78 6.02 -11.81
CA PRO A 87 -2.51 6.17 -11.12
C PRO A 87 -2.50 7.36 -10.16
N ILE A 88 -1.90 7.16 -8.99
CA ILE A 88 -1.69 8.19 -7.98
C ILE A 88 -0.71 9.23 -8.57
N PRO A 89 -1.13 10.48 -8.80
CA PRO A 89 -0.23 11.50 -9.34
C PRO A 89 0.99 11.77 -8.43
N PRO A 90 2.13 12.22 -9.00
CA PRO A 90 3.28 12.70 -8.23
C PRO A 90 2.90 13.71 -7.15
N GLY A 91 3.43 13.54 -5.94
CA GLY A 91 3.19 14.43 -4.79
C GLY A 91 1.82 14.29 -4.15
N THR A 92 1.00 13.32 -4.57
CA THR A 92 -0.34 13.06 -3.99
C THR A 92 -0.39 11.71 -3.28
N ASN A 93 -1.53 11.42 -2.64
CA ASN A 93 -1.73 10.16 -1.96
C ASN A 93 -3.06 9.49 -2.34
N TYR A 94 -3.12 8.20 -2.05
CA TYR A 94 -4.36 7.44 -2.11
C TYR A 94 -4.41 6.47 -0.94
N THR A 95 -5.57 6.41 -0.28
CA THR A 95 -5.80 5.52 0.84
C THR A 95 -6.57 4.29 0.39
N TYR A 96 -5.88 3.14 0.40
CA TYR A 96 -6.50 1.85 0.20
C TYR A 96 -7.19 1.38 1.47
N LYS A 97 -8.39 0.81 1.33
CA LYS A 97 -9.22 0.27 2.42
C LYS A 97 -9.86 -1.04 1.98
N PHE A 98 -9.43 -2.14 2.57
CA PHE A 98 -9.95 -3.48 2.25
C PHE A 98 -9.92 -4.38 3.49
N GLN A 99 -10.52 -5.56 3.35
CA GLN A 99 -10.60 -6.61 4.37
C GLN A 99 -10.08 -7.92 3.75
#